data_AF-A0A8S2YZX8-F1
#
_entry.id   AF-A0A8S2YZX8-F1
#
_cell.length_a   1.000
_cell.length_b   1.000
_cell.length_c   1.000
_cell.angle_alpha   90.00
_cell.angle_beta   90.00
_cell.angle_gamma   90.00
#
_symmetry.space_group_name_H-M   'P 1'
#
loop_
_entity.id
_entity.type
_entity.pdbx_description
1 polymer ?
#
loop_
_entity_poly.entity_id
_entity_poly.type
_entity_poly.pdbx_seq_one_letter_code
_entity_poly.pdbx_strand_id
1 'polypeptide(L)'
;TLKSNEITEVVNLDIRSQIQAIIRRNKHVLSRQELFPKSDVCYGEHYQTTSAQKSNPITIILHSDGASLIRTSKQALWPVFASIVEIPPPVREYQKNIIVVALWSSKKKPNVNIFLEECVRELKYLMIVGTSIFVDDEEFNVVLSTQYFVSDLPAKSCSAIQSVLTDTMLVRAVVLKVKRFKY
;
A
#
# COMPACT_ATOMS: atom_id res chain seq x y z
N THR A 1 18.69 -25.50 -11.70
CA THR A 1 17.44 -26.19 -12.10
C THR A 1 16.50 -26.21 -10.92
N LEU A 2 15.52 -25.29 -10.87
CA LEU A 2 14.49 -25.28 -9.81
C LEU A 2 13.59 -26.51 -10.01
N LYS A 3 13.54 -27.41 -9.01
CA LYS A 3 12.72 -28.61 -9.07
C LYS A 3 11.24 -28.24 -9.05
N SER A 4 10.49 -28.86 -9.96
CA SER A 4 9.07 -28.71 -10.33
C SER A 4 7.99 -28.76 -9.22
N ASN A 5 8.31 -28.71 -7.93
CA ASN A 5 7.33 -28.87 -6.82
C ASN A 5 7.13 -27.62 -5.94
N GLU A 6 7.76 -26.50 -6.30
CA GLU A 6 7.64 -25.20 -5.62
C GLU A 6 7.12 -24.16 -6.61
N ILE A 7 5.84 -24.30 -7.01
CA ILE A 7 5.17 -23.25 -7.78
C ILE A 7 5.27 -21.97 -6.97
N THR A 8 5.95 -21.00 -7.56
CA THR A 8 6.16 -19.66 -7.01
C THR A 8 5.52 -18.72 -8.00
N GLU A 9 4.37 -18.17 -7.61
CA GLU A 9 3.64 -17.19 -8.41
C GLU A 9 3.80 -15.82 -7.77
N VAL A 10 4.28 -14.87 -8.57
CA VAL A 10 4.29 -13.45 -8.25
C VAL A 10 3.25 -12.81 -9.13
N VAL A 11 2.22 -12.24 -8.51
CA VAL A 11 1.17 -11.50 -9.21
C VAL A 11 1.35 -10.03 -8.90
N ASN A 12 1.73 -9.27 -9.92
CA ASN A 12 1.68 -7.80 -9.90
C ASN A 12 0.35 -7.40 -10.53
N LEU A 13 -0.43 -6.59 -9.81
CA LEU A 13 -1.74 -6.15 -10.27
C LEU A 13 -1.67 -4.67 -10.63
N ASP A 14 -2.37 -4.29 -11.69
CA ASP A 14 -2.38 -2.91 -12.18
C ASP A 14 -2.90 -1.96 -11.10
N ILE A 15 -1.98 -1.18 -10.51
CA ILE A 15 -2.26 -0.26 -9.42
C ILE A 15 -3.15 0.88 -9.93
N ARG A 16 -2.96 1.32 -11.17
CA ARG A 16 -3.63 2.49 -11.75
C ARG A 16 -5.11 2.21 -11.95
N SER A 17 -5.42 1.07 -12.58
CA SER A 17 -6.80 0.61 -12.78
C SER A 17 -7.54 0.41 -11.46
N GLN A 18 -6.86 -0.12 -10.43
CA GLN A 18 -7.44 -0.26 -9.09
C GLN A 18 -7.74 1.10 -8.45
N ILE A 19 -6.80 2.04 -8.47
CA ILE A 19 -7.01 3.40 -7.93
C ILE A 19 -8.20 4.07 -8.63
N GLN A 20 -8.25 4.00 -9.96
CA GLN A 20 -9.35 4.58 -10.74
C GLN A 20 -10.71 3.99 -10.33
N ALA A 21 -10.80 2.67 -10.20
CA ALA A 21 -12.03 2.00 -9.77
C ALA A 21 -12.45 2.36 -8.34
N ILE A 22 -11.49 2.47 -7.43
CA ILE A 22 -11.74 2.82 -6.03
C ILE A 22 -12.19 4.28 -5.92
N ILE A 23 -11.51 5.22 -6.59
CA ILE A 23 -11.90 6.64 -6.58
C ILE A 23 -13.29 6.82 -7.17
N ARG A 24 -13.56 6.20 -8.32
CA ARG A 24 -14.89 6.26 -8.96
C ARG A 24 -16.01 5.86 -8.01
N ARG A 25 -15.81 4.78 -7.26
CA ARG A 25 -16.80 4.29 -6.30
C ARG A 25 -16.97 5.21 -5.09
N ASN A 26 -15.89 5.85 -4.64
CA ASN A 26 -15.86 6.63 -3.40
C ASN A 26 -15.82 8.15 -3.65
N LYS A 27 -16.12 8.61 -4.87
CA LYS A 27 -16.08 10.03 -5.26
C LYS A 27 -16.84 10.96 -4.30
N HIS A 28 -17.97 10.49 -3.78
CA HIS A 28 -18.84 11.22 -2.84
C HIS A 28 -18.25 11.44 -1.42
N VAL A 29 -17.19 10.72 -1.04
CA VAL A 29 -16.49 10.88 0.25
C VAL A 29 -15.05 11.38 0.10
N LEU A 30 -14.55 11.49 -1.13
CA LEU A 30 -13.16 11.84 -1.40
C LEU A 30 -12.83 13.23 -0.84
N SER A 31 -11.76 13.32 -0.05
CA SER A 31 -11.20 14.57 0.51
C SER A 31 -12.17 15.43 1.34
N ARG A 32 -13.30 14.85 1.79
CA ARG A 32 -14.27 15.54 2.66
C ARG A 32 -13.77 15.59 4.10
N GLN A 33 -13.02 16.64 4.43
CA GLN A 33 -12.31 16.80 5.71
C GLN A 33 -13.19 16.55 6.95
N GLU A 34 -14.48 16.90 6.90
CA GLU A 34 -15.43 16.69 8.00
C GLU A 34 -15.65 15.20 8.35
N LEU A 35 -15.30 14.28 7.45
CA LEU A 35 -15.41 12.84 7.64
C LEU A 35 -14.16 12.23 8.29
N PHE A 36 -13.09 13.02 8.51
CA PHE A 36 -11.82 12.54 9.02
C PHE A 36 -11.65 12.87 10.51
N PRO A 37 -11.14 11.95 11.33
CA PRO A 37 -10.76 12.28 12.70
C PRO A 37 -9.55 13.22 12.69
N LYS A 38 -9.46 14.16 13.64
CA LYS A 38 -8.32 15.11 13.74
C LYS A 38 -6.95 14.44 13.93
N SER A 39 -6.93 13.19 14.40
CA SER A 39 -5.73 12.38 14.54
C SER A 39 -5.34 11.64 13.25
N ASP A 40 -6.06 11.83 12.16
CA ASP A 40 -5.82 11.11 10.92
C ASP A 40 -4.58 11.59 10.16
N VAL A 41 -4.08 10.72 9.27
CA VAL A 41 -2.89 10.98 8.44
C VAL A 41 -3.02 12.27 7.64
N CYS A 42 -4.21 12.62 7.16
CA CYS A 42 -4.44 13.85 6.40
C CYS A 42 -4.22 15.14 7.21
N TYR A 43 -4.20 15.07 8.54
CA TYR A 43 -3.91 16.21 9.42
C TYR A 43 -2.43 16.30 9.82
N GLY A 44 -1.59 15.35 9.40
CA GLY A 44 -0.15 15.40 9.63
C GLY A 44 0.51 16.54 8.84
N GLU A 45 1.44 17.25 9.46
CA GLU A 45 2.19 18.37 8.86
C GLU A 45 2.84 17.97 7.51
N HIS A 46 3.40 16.76 7.44
CA HIS A 46 4.06 16.27 6.24
C HIS A 46 3.07 16.01 5.08
N TYR A 47 1.89 15.48 5.38
CA TYR A 47 0.81 15.34 4.39
C TYR A 47 0.39 16.71 3.87
N GLN A 48 0.08 17.66 4.76
CA GLN A 48 -0.42 18.98 4.39
C GLN A 48 0.56 19.78 3.55
N THR A 49 1.86 19.69 3.87
CA THR A 49 2.92 20.36 3.10
C THR A 49 3.01 19.81 1.68
N THR A 50 2.82 18.50 1.53
CA THR A 50 2.95 17.79 0.23
C THR A 50 1.68 17.91 -0.61
N SER A 51 0.50 17.83 0.01
CA SER A 51 -0.79 17.89 -0.68
C SER A 51 -1.13 19.30 -1.17
N ALA A 52 -0.72 20.35 -0.44
CA ALA A 52 -1.00 21.74 -0.79
C ALA A 52 -0.34 22.18 -2.11
N GLN A 53 0.67 21.46 -2.60
CA GLN A 53 1.43 21.81 -3.79
C GLN A 53 0.88 21.19 -5.09
N LYS A 54 -0.14 20.32 -5.01
CA LYS A 54 -0.61 19.54 -6.16
C LYS A 54 -2.13 19.64 -6.31
N SER A 55 -2.61 19.67 -7.55
CA SER A 55 -4.04 19.59 -7.85
C SER A 55 -4.48 18.13 -7.76
N ASN A 56 -5.46 17.84 -6.89
CA ASN A 56 -6.04 16.51 -6.66
C ASN A 56 -5.02 15.38 -6.38
N PRO A 57 -4.13 15.51 -5.37
CA PRO A 57 -3.17 14.47 -5.06
C PRO A 57 -3.87 13.24 -4.47
N ILE A 58 -3.56 12.06 -5.01
CA ILE A 58 -3.94 10.78 -4.41
C ILE A 58 -2.74 10.16 -3.71
N THR A 59 -2.86 9.99 -2.39
CA THR A 59 -1.84 9.44 -1.50
C THR A 59 -2.22 8.03 -1.08
N ILE A 60 -1.25 7.12 -1.01
CA ILE A 60 -1.49 5.75 -0.53
C ILE A 60 -0.62 5.40 0.68
N ILE A 61 -1.16 4.57 1.56
CA ILE A 61 -0.47 3.94 2.68
C ILE A 61 -0.20 2.48 2.30
N LEU A 62 1.04 2.04 2.35
CA LEU A 62 1.40 0.64 2.10
C LEU A 62 1.26 -0.18 3.38
N HIS A 63 0.64 -1.35 3.24
CA HIS A 63 0.50 -2.35 4.29
C HIS A 63 1.17 -3.62 3.83
N SER A 64 2.11 -4.13 4.61
CA SER A 64 2.68 -5.46 4.38
C SER A 64 2.88 -6.12 5.72
N ASP A 65 2.34 -7.33 5.89
CA ASP A 65 2.73 -8.16 7.02
C ASP A 65 3.95 -8.99 6.63
N GLY A 66 4.90 -9.12 7.54
CA GLY A 66 5.99 -10.08 7.44
C GLY A 66 5.52 -11.54 7.57
N ALA A 67 4.26 -11.77 7.91
CA ALA A 67 3.60 -13.06 7.99
C ALA A 67 2.68 -13.36 6.79
N SER A 68 2.39 -14.64 6.59
CA SER A 68 1.50 -15.10 5.53
C SER A 68 0.04 -14.88 5.92
N LEU A 69 -0.75 -14.23 5.06
CA LEU A 69 -2.18 -13.97 5.28
C LEU A 69 -2.99 -15.28 5.35
N ILE A 70 -2.67 -16.23 4.47
CA ILE A 70 -3.29 -17.57 4.44
C ILE A 70 -2.18 -18.59 4.51
N ARG A 71 -2.25 -19.53 5.44
CA ARG A 71 -1.29 -20.63 5.54
C ARG A 71 -2.01 -21.96 5.56
N THR A 72 -1.81 -22.76 4.52
CA THR A 72 -2.21 -24.16 4.46
C THR A 72 -0.98 -25.06 4.58
N SER A 73 -1.19 -26.36 4.72
CA SER A 73 -0.07 -27.34 4.65
C SER A 73 0.63 -27.34 3.29
N LYS A 74 0.02 -26.75 2.24
CA LYS A 74 0.50 -26.80 0.86
C LYS A 74 0.91 -25.44 0.29
N GLN A 75 0.54 -24.32 0.91
CA GLN A 75 0.76 -22.99 0.34
C GLN A 75 0.65 -21.91 1.40
N ALA A 76 1.43 -20.86 1.23
CA ALA A 76 1.36 -19.62 1.98
C ALA A 76 1.27 -18.43 1.01
N LEU A 77 0.57 -17.38 1.44
CA LEU A 77 0.28 -16.17 0.67
C LEU A 77 0.78 -14.94 1.42
N TRP A 78 1.67 -14.18 0.79
CA TRP A 78 2.20 -12.93 1.34
C TRP A 78 1.77 -11.78 0.44
N PRO A 79 0.74 -11.01 0.86
CA PRO A 79 0.29 -9.84 0.12
C PRO A 79 1.02 -8.56 0.56
N VAL A 80 1.15 -7.64 -0.38
CA VAL A 80 1.36 -6.21 -0.12
C VAL A 80 0.09 -5.49 -0.56
N PHE A 81 -0.50 -4.76 0.37
CA PHE A 81 -1.72 -3.99 0.16
C PHE A 81 -1.45 -2.49 0.25
N ALA A 82 -2.40 -1.68 -0.21
CA ALA A 82 -2.39 -0.25 0.05
C ALA A 82 -3.80 0.31 0.28
N SER A 83 -3.90 1.38 1.06
CA SER A 83 -5.12 2.16 1.26
C SER A 83 -4.94 3.58 0.73
N ILE A 84 -6.01 4.18 0.19
CA ILE A 84 -6.01 5.59 -0.26
C ILE A 84 -6.30 6.50 0.95
N VAL A 85 -5.46 7.51 1.18
CA VAL A 85 -5.56 8.43 2.33
C VAL A 85 -6.76 9.35 2.18
N GLU A 86 -7.04 9.83 0.97
CA GLU A 86 -8.13 10.77 0.67
C GLU A 86 -9.53 10.14 0.84
N ILE A 87 -9.60 8.87 1.23
CA ILE A 87 -10.84 8.19 1.63
C ILE A 87 -10.87 8.10 3.16
N PRO A 88 -11.94 8.53 3.85
CA PRO A 88 -12.00 8.53 5.31
C PRO A 88 -12.11 7.11 5.90
N PRO A 89 -11.66 6.90 7.15
CA PRO A 89 -12.03 5.71 7.93
C PRO A 89 -13.54 5.68 8.21
N PRO A 90 -14.15 4.49 8.36
CA PRO A 90 -13.59 3.16 8.08
C PRO A 90 -13.65 2.80 6.58
N VAL A 91 -14.13 3.72 5.72
CA VAL A 91 -14.41 3.44 4.30
C VAL A 91 -13.17 2.97 3.53
N ARG A 92 -12.00 3.55 3.81
CA ARG A 92 -10.72 3.12 3.19
C ARG A 92 -10.23 1.74 3.63
N GLU A 93 -10.80 1.17 4.71
CA GLU A 93 -10.41 -0.12 5.27
C GLU A 93 -11.28 -1.27 4.73
N TYR A 94 -12.39 -0.94 4.05
CA TYR A 94 -13.21 -1.95 3.39
C TYR A 94 -12.42 -2.66 2.29
N GLN A 95 -12.51 -3.99 2.23
CA GLN A 95 -11.76 -4.83 1.28
C GLN A 95 -11.86 -4.35 -0.18
N LYS A 96 -13.04 -3.89 -0.58
CA LYS A 96 -13.30 -3.36 -1.93
C LYS A 96 -12.51 -2.08 -2.26
N ASN A 97 -11.99 -1.39 -1.25
CA ASN A 97 -11.24 -0.14 -1.31
C ASN A 97 -9.75 -0.33 -0.96
N ILE A 98 -9.30 -1.58 -0.84
CA ILE A 98 -7.88 -1.93 -0.68
C ILE A 98 -7.28 -2.21 -2.05
N ILE A 99 -6.13 -1.60 -2.32
CA ILE A 99 -5.31 -1.89 -3.49
C ILE A 99 -4.45 -3.11 -3.17
N VAL A 100 -4.42 -4.08 -4.07
CA VAL A 100 -3.47 -5.18 -4.01
C VAL A 100 -2.28 -4.82 -4.89
N VAL A 101 -1.13 -4.62 -4.27
CA VAL A 101 0.08 -4.15 -4.95
C VAL A 101 0.88 -5.33 -5.47
N ALA A 102 1.11 -6.32 -4.61
CA ALA A 102 1.84 -7.54 -4.96
C ALA A 102 1.31 -8.73 -4.17
N LEU A 103 1.38 -9.92 -4.76
CA LEU A 103 1.04 -11.17 -4.09
C LEU A 103 2.09 -12.23 -4.39
N TRP A 104 2.69 -12.79 -3.33
CA TRP A 104 3.56 -13.96 -3.43
C TRP A 104 2.82 -15.19 -2.95
N SER A 105 2.78 -16.22 -3.79
CA SER A 105 2.17 -17.50 -3.46
C SER A 105 3.21 -18.61 -3.56
N SER A 106 3.59 -19.20 -2.41
CA SER A 106 4.57 -20.29 -2.36
C SER A 106 4.49 -21.07 -1.05
N LYS A 107 5.09 -22.26 -0.99
CA LYS A 107 5.32 -22.98 0.28
C LYS A 107 6.41 -22.34 1.12
N LYS A 108 7.34 -21.63 0.47
CA LYS A 108 8.48 -21.00 1.10
C LYS A 108 8.30 -19.50 1.16
N LYS A 109 8.86 -18.91 2.21
CA LYS A 109 8.92 -17.46 2.39
C LYS A 109 9.55 -16.80 1.14
N PRO A 110 9.02 -15.67 0.67
CA PRO A 110 9.60 -14.94 -0.46
C PRO A 110 11.05 -14.57 -0.23
N ASN A 111 11.86 -14.66 -1.30
CA ASN A 111 13.03 -13.80 -1.41
C ASN A 111 12.50 -12.38 -1.65
N VAL A 112 12.63 -11.53 -0.63
CA VAL A 112 12.03 -10.19 -0.61
C VAL A 112 12.50 -9.32 -1.78
N ASN A 113 13.77 -9.44 -2.18
CA ASN A 113 14.31 -8.68 -3.29
C ASN A 113 13.60 -9.03 -4.59
N ILE A 114 13.45 -10.32 -4.89
CA ILE A 114 12.75 -10.80 -6.10
C ILE A 114 11.25 -10.51 -6.02
N PHE A 115 10.64 -10.71 -4.85
CA PHE A 115 9.22 -10.47 -4.66
C PHE A 115 8.83 -9.01 -4.91
N LEU A 116 9.65 -8.07 -4.41
CA LEU A 116 9.30 -6.66 -4.40
C LEU A 116 9.95 -5.86 -5.53
N GLU A 117 10.90 -6.40 -6.29
CA GLU A 117 11.64 -5.65 -7.31
C GLU A 117 10.72 -4.86 -8.26
N GLU A 118 9.77 -5.55 -8.88
CA GLU A 118 8.84 -4.95 -9.84
C GLU A 118 7.86 -3.97 -9.18
N CYS A 119 7.30 -4.38 -8.04
CA CYS A 119 6.43 -3.54 -7.22
C CYS A 119 7.15 -2.24 -6.80
N VAL A 120 8.39 -2.34 -6.32
CA VAL A 120 9.22 -1.21 -5.90
C VAL A 120 9.50 -0.28 -7.07
N ARG A 121 9.78 -0.83 -8.25
CA ARG A 121 10.02 -0.08 -9.47
C ARG A 121 8.78 0.72 -9.89
N GLU A 122 7.60 0.10 -9.89
CA GLU A 122 6.34 0.76 -10.23
C GLU A 122 5.99 1.86 -9.21
N LEU A 123 6.07 1.54 -7.92
CA LEU A 123 5.80 2.50 -6.85
C LEU A 123 6.78 3.69 -6.93
N LYS A 124 8.07 3.46 -7.15
CA LYS A 124 9.06 4.53 -7.38
C LYS A 124 8.70 5.44 -8.53
N TYR A 125 8.28 4.86 -9.65
CA TYR A 125 7.85 5.62 -10.80
C TYR A 125 6.65 6.50 -10.43
N LEU A 126 5.65 5.96 -9.72
CA LEU A 126 4.49 6.71 -9.24
C LEU A 126 4.81 7.75 -8.15
N MET A 127 5.91 7.60 -7.41
CA MET A 127 6.37 8.59 -6.44
C MET A 127 7.09 9.77 -7.12
N ILE A 128 7.97 9.48 -8.08
CA ILE A 128 8.84 10.48 -8.73
C ILE A 128 8.11 11.20 -9.86
N VAL A 129 7.52 10.42 -10.76
CA VAL A 129 6.87 10.91 -11.98
C VAL A 129 5.38 11.16 -11.72
N GLY A 130 4.76 10.33 -10.88
CA GLY A 130 3.31 10.34 -10.69
C GLY A 130 2.57 9.72 -11.88
N THR A 131 1.25 9.85 -11.87
CA THR A 131 0.43 9.65 -13.05
C THR A 131 -0.90 10.37 -12.95
N SER A 132 -1.46 10.72 -14.09
CA SER A 132 -2.86 11.09 -14.20
C SER A 132 -3.75 9.85 -14.36
N ILE A 133 -4.92 9.88 -13.75
CA ILE A 133 -6.03 8.97 -14.03
C ILE A 133 -7.30 9.79 -14.24
N PHE A 134 -8.20 9.32 -15.10
CA PHE A 134 -9.45 10.02 -15.41
C PHE A 134 -10.63 9.30 -14.76
N VAL A 135 -11.44 10.03 -14.00
CA VAL A 135 -12.67 9.53 -13.37
C VAL A 135 -13.81 10.48 -13.66
N ASP A 136 -14.74 10.05 -14.53
CA ASP A 136 -15.90 10.85 -14.95
C ASP A 136 -15.47 12.24 -15.45
N ASP A 137 -14.54 12.26 -16.42
CA ASP A 137 -13.93 13.45 -17.06
C ASP A 137 -13.10 14.37 -16.16
N GLU A 138 -12.90 13.99 -14.90
CA GLU A 138 -12.01 14.69 -13.96
C GLU A 138 -10.65 13.99 -13.90
N GLU A 139 -9.58 14.77 -14.06
CA GLU A 139 -8.20 14.29 -13.94
C GLU A 139 -7.75 14.30 -12.47
N PHE A 140 -7.26 13.15 -12.01
CA PHE A 140 -6.68 12.97 -10.69
C PHE A 140 -5.19 12.70 -10.83
N ASN A 141 -4.37 13.51 -10.15
CA ASN A 141 -2.93 13.31 -10.10
C ASN A 141 -2.60 12.34 -8.97
N VAL A 142 -2.31 11.09 -9.35
CA VAL A 142 -1.77 10.10 -8.44
C VAL A 142 -0.31 10.43 -8.19
N VAL A 143 -0.04 10.93 -6.99
CA VAL A 143 1.32 11.17 -6.51
C VAL A 143 1.46 10.43 -5.21
N LEU A 144 2.27 9.39 -5.30
CA LEU A 144 2.43 8.46 -4.22
C LEU A 144 3.31 9.09 -3.13
N SER A 145 2.72 9.38 -1.96
CA SER A 145 3.46 9.76 -0.75
C SER A 145 3.27 8.64 0.29
N THR A 146 4.20 7.69 0.33
CA THR A 146 4.20 6.66 1.37
C THR A 146 4.78 7.23 2.65
N GLN A 147 4.05 7.18 3.75
CA GLN A 147 4.57 7.65 5.05
C GLN A 147 4.52 6.59 6.15
N TYR A 148 3.85 5.44 5.93
CA TYR A 148 3.63 4.46 6.99
C TYR A 148 3.72 3.04 6.44
N PHE A 149 4.56 2.23 7.08
CA PHE A 149 4.53 0.77 7.05
C PHE A 149 3.91 0.32 8.36
N VAL A 150 2.72 -0.28 8.30
CA VAL A 150 2.09 -0.89 9.48
C VAL A 150 2.40 -2.39 9.48
N SER A 151 3.05 -2.86 10.53
CA SER A 151 3.31 -4.28 10.78
C SER A 151 3.04 -4.58 12.25
N ASP A 152 2.12 -5.53 12.51
CA ASP A 152 1.62 -5.86 13.85
C ASP A 152 2.63 -6.64 14.71
N LEU A 153 3.75 -7.08 14.14
CA LEU A 153 4.81 -7.76 14.88
C LEU A 153 6.20 -7.23 14.46
N PRO A 154 7.15 -7.05 15.40
CA PRO A 154 8.57 -6.85 15.08
C PRO A 154 9.17 -8.19 14.62
N ALA A 155 8.64 -8.75 13.53
CA ALA A 155 9.16 -9.96 12.92
C ALA A 155 10.23 -9.57 11.90
N LYS A 156 11.34 -10.33 11.90
CA LYS A 156 12.52 -10.16 11.03
C LYS A 156 12.21 -10.09 9.52
N SER A 157 11.00 -10.44 9.08
CA SER A 157 10.49 -10.27 7.72
C SER A 157 10.04 -8.85 7.40
N CYS A 158 9.35 -8.17 8.33
CA CYS A 158 8.94 -6.78 8.13
C CYS A 158 10.15 -5.89 7.94
N SER A 159 11.23 -6.11 8.69
CA SER A 159 12.48 -5.36 8.58
C SER A 159 13.15 -5.47 7.20
N ALA A 160 12.97 -6.56 6.45
CA ALA A 160 13.56 -6.69 5.12
C ALA A 160 12.75 -5.96 4.04
N ILE A 161 11.42 -6.09 4.08
CA ILE A 161 10.50 -5.33 3.19
C ILE A 161 10.64 -3.83 3.47
N GLN A 162 10.64 -3.48 4.76
CA GLN A 162 10.83 -2.12 5.24
C GLN A 162 12.21 -1.58 4.87
N SER A 163 13.30 -2.33 5.02
CA SER A 163 14.65 -1.88 4.59
C SER A 163 14.67 -1.64 3.09
N VAL A 164 14.22 -2.59 2.26
CA VAL A 164 14.16 -2.39 0.80
C VAL A 164 13.34 -1.15 0.47
N LEU A 165 12.19 -0.92 1.10
CA LEU A 165 11.34 0.22 0.77
C LEU A 165 11.90 1.55 1.35
N THR A 166 12.51 1.53 2.52
CA THR A 166 13.13 2.70 3.15
C THR A 166 14.38 3.16 2.38
N ASP A 167 15.28 2.22 2.06
CA ASP A 167 16.54 2.47 1.35
C ASP A 167 16.29 2.89 -0.10
N THR A 168 15.19 2.44 -0.68
CA THR A 168 14.91 2.58 -2.12
C THR A 168 13.97 3.75 -2.40
N MET A 169 13.01 4.07 -1.52
CA MET A 169 11.96 5.07 -1.76
C MET A 169 12.04 6.34 -0.89
N LEU A 170 13.11 6.55 -0.11
CA LEU A 170 13.25 7.72 0.80
C LEU A 170 12.07 7.89 1.78
N VAL A 171 11.51 6.77 2.25
CA VAL A 171 10.34 6.75 3.13
C VAL A 171 10.78 6.88 4.57
N ARG A 172 10.18 7.78 5.36
CA ARG A 172 10.35 7.75 6.81
C ARG A 172 9.54 6.61 7.41
N ALA A 173 10.22 5.60 7.94
CA ALA A 173 9.54 4.54 8.67
C ALA A 173 9.01 5.05 10.02
N VAL A 174 7.69 5.07 10.20
CA VAL A 174 7.06 5.23 11.51
C VAL A 174 6.54 3.87 11.96
N VAL A 175 7.24 3.26 12.93
CA VAL A 175 6.79 2.01 13.56
C VAL A 175 5.67 2.36 14.55
N LEU A 176 4.42 2.19 14.15
CA LEU A 176 3.29 2.28 15.06
C LEU A 176 3.23 0.98 15.88
N LYS A 177 3.57 1.05 17.17
CA LYS A 177 3.26 -0.03 18.12
C LYS A 177 1.75 -0.13 18.26
N VAL A 178 1.11 -1.02 17.50
CA VAL A 178 -0.30 -1.36 17.71
C VAL A 178 -0.39 -2.06 19.07
N LYS A 179 -0.95 -1.37 20.08
CA LYS A 179 -1.39 -2.03 21.31
C LYS A 179 -2.52 -2.96 20.90
N ARG A 180 -2.26 -4.28 20.88
CA ARG A 180 -3.29 -5.31 20.70
C ARG A 180 -4.45 -5.02 21.66
N PHE A 181 -5.61 -4.64 21.11
CA PHE A 181 -6.86 -4.78 21.84
C PHE A 181 -7.11 -6.29 21.97
N LYS A 182 -7.02 -6.78 23.20
CA LYS A 182 -7.50 -8.12 23.55
C LYS A 182 -9.02 -8.06 23.47
N TYR A 183 -9.61 -8.78 22.53
CA TYR A 183 -10.98 -9.26 22.67
C TYR A 183 -10.96 -10.48 23.60
#